data_AF-A0A6U3F577-F1
#
_entry.id   AF-A0A6U3F577-F1
#
_cell.length_a   1.000
_cell.length_b   1.000
_cell.length_c   1.000
_cell.angle_alpha   90.00
_cell.angle_beta   90.00
_cell.angle_gamma   90.00
#
_symmetry.space_group_name_H-M   'P 1'
#
loop_
_entity.id
_entity.type
_entity.pdbx_description
1 polymer ?
#
loop_
_entity_poly.entity_id
_entity_poly.type
_entity_poly.pdbx_seq_one_letter_code
_entity_poly.pdbx_strand_id
1 'polypeptide(L)'
;MSSGKKILKVMPSRMTLQAMKAKAKGAKKGYDLLKKKADAIKTFLQKILRKILAVKERVGRLTQQAGVLHTKAIVFAGKFNNQVIQSTPNEAAFKVTASEGNIAGVRIPIFERAGGDNVDVGQIVGLSSGGQQVAQARKAYFAVLKDLVDLASLKTQLVVLDDAFKVTNRRVNALDYVVLPRIHNTIKYIQDELDELEREEFSRLKKVKDVLEEKAAENDKNLKSQMGGDQPSAAQQK
;
A
#
# COMPACT_ATOMS: atom_id res chain seq x y z
N MET A 1 19.33 -26.04 -6.33
CA MET A 1 19.52 -25.61 -4.92
C MET A 1 18.75 -24.31 -4.67
N SER A 2 17.52 -24.36 -4.13
CA SER A 2 16.85 -23.22 -3.44
C SER A 2 15.54 -23.69 -2.77
N SER A 3 15.58 -24.78 -2.01
CA SER A 3 14.42 -25.21 -1.19
C SER A 3 14.46 -24.63 0.24
N GLY A 4 15.52 -23.92 0.61
CA GLY A 4 15.77 -23.46 1.98
C GLY A 4 14.98 -22.23 2.46
N LYS A 5 14.04 -21.67 1.67
CA LYS A 5 13.34 -20.40 2.02
C LYS A 5 11.82 -20.52 2.17
N LYS A 6 11.24 -21.73 2.20
CA LYS A 6 9.78 -21.92 2.30
C LYS A 6 9.23 -21.81 3.74
N ILE A 7 10.09 -21.88 4.75
CA ILE A 7 9.71 -21.97 6.16
C ILE A 7 10.42 -20.87 6.95
N LEU A 8 9.78 -20.35 7.99
CA LEU A 8 10.43 -19.45 8.95
C LEU A 8 11.23 -20.28 9.96
N LYS A 9 12.41 -19.80 10.35
CA LYS A 9 13.25 -20.46 11.36
C LYS A 9 12.67 -20.18 12.74
N VAL A 10 11.81 -21.07 13.23
CA VAL A 10 11.19 -21.00 14.56
C VAL A 10 11.20 -22.37 15.21
N MET A 11 11.38 -22.40 16.54
CA MET A 11 11.30 -23.64 17.32
C MET A 11 9.82 -24.10 17.38
N PRO A 12 9.53 -25.39 17.10
CA PRO A 12 8.18 -25.91 17.22
C PRO A 12 7.75 -25.96 18.69
N SER A 13 6.76 -25.15 19.06
CA SER A 13 6.13 -25.16 20.38
C SER A 13 4.68 -24.70 20.28
N ARG A 14 3.83 -25.07 21.25
CA ARG A 14 2.43 -24.64 21.26
C ARG A 14 2.28 -23.12 21.27
N MET A 15 3.18 -22.42 21.97
CA MET A 15 3.21 -20.95 22.02
C MET A 15 3.57 -20.34 20.65
N THR A 16 4.56 -20.89 19.94
CA THR A 16 4.94 -20.41 18.61
C THR A 16 3.87 -20.69 17.56
N LEU A 17 3.15 -21.81 17.67
CA LEU A 17 1.98 -22.12 16.85
C LEU A 17 0.86 -21.08 17.03
N GLN A 18 0.55 -20.70 18.27
CA GLN A 18 -0.45 -19.65 18.54
C GLN A 18 0.00 -18.29 17.96
N ALA A 19 1.27 -17.93 18.12
CA ALA A 19 1.83 -16.72 17.54
C ALA A 19 1.76 -16.72 16.00
N MET A 20 2.05 -17.84 15.34
CA MET A 20 1.96 -17.97 13.88
C MET A 20 0.52 -17.93 13.37
N LYS A 21 -0.44 -18.54 14.08
CA LYS A 21 -1.88 -18.43 13.77
C LYS A 21 -2.37 -16.98 13.89
N ALA A 22 -1.95 -16.27 14.94
CA ALA A 22 -2.26 -14.85 15.10
C ALA A 22 -1.67 -14.01 13.96
N LYS A 23 -0.42 -14.30 13.57
CA LYS A 23 0.26 -13.63 12.45
C LYS A 23 -0.42 -13.90 11.11
N ALA A 24 -0.90 -15.13 10.86
CA ALA A 24 -1.67 -15.47 9.66
C ALA A 24 -2.98 -14.67 9.58
N LYS A 25 -3.72 -14.58 10.69
CA LYS A 25 -4.95 -13.78 10.77
C LYS A 25 -4.68 -12.28 10.56
N GLY A 26 -3.59 -11.77 11.13
CA GLY A 26 -3.12 -10.40 10.92
C GLY A 26 -2.75 -10.12 9.46
N ALA A 27 -1.99 -11.03 8.83
CA ALA A 27 -1.59 -10.93 7.42
C ALA A 27 -2.81 -10.95 6.48
N LYS A 28 -3.81 -11.81 6.74
CA LYS A 28 -5.06 -11.87 5.97
C LYS A 28 -5.86 -10.57 6.07
N LYS A 29 -6.05 -10.04 7.29
CA LYS A 29 -6.69 -8.73 7.50
C LYS A 29 -5.92 -7.60 6.82
N GLY A 30 -4.60 -7.63 6.88
CA GLY A 30 -3.73 -6.66 6.21
C GLY A 30 -3.89 -6.71 4.69
N TYR A 31 -3.93 -7.90 4.10
CA TYR A 31 -4.18 -8.09 2.66
C TYR A 31 -5.51 -7.46 2.25
N ASP A 32 -6.60 -7.76 2.96
CA ASP A 32 -7.93 -7.23 2.64
C ASP A 32 -7.96 -5.69 2.71
N LEU A 33 -7.26 -5.11 3.69
CA LEU A 33 -7.22 -3.66 3.88
C LEU A 33 -6.38 -2.96 2.79
N LEU A 34 -5.21 -3.52 2.46
CA LEU A 34 -4.37 -2.98 1.37
C LEU A 34 -5.05 -3.13 0.01
N LYS A 35 -5.78 -4.22 -0.21
CA LYS A 35 -6.54 -4.43 -1.46
C LYS A 35 -7.64 -3.37 -1.63
N LYS A 36 -8.43 -3.11 -0.58
CA LYS A 36 -9.41 -2.02 -0.57
C LYS A 36 -8.78 -0.64 -0.84
N LYS A 37 -7.61 -0.37 -0.24
CA LYS A 37 -6.86 0.86 -0.51
C LYS A 37 -6.42 0.95 -1.99
N ALA A 38 -5.89 -0.14 -2.55
CA ALA A 38 -5.46 -0.19 -3.94
C ALA A 38 -6.63 0.03 -4.91
N ASP A 39 -7.79 -0.57 -4.65
CA ASP A 39 -9.00 -0.41 -5.47
C ASP A 39 -9.54 1.02 -5.42
N ALA A 40 -9.52 1.65 -4.24
CA ALA A 40 -9.88 3.06 -4.09
C ALA A 40 -8.94 3.94 -4.91
N ILE A 41 -7.62 3.77 -4.76
CA ILE A 41 -6.61 4.53 -5.51
C ILE A 41 -6.79 4.34 -7.02
N LYS A 42 -7.02 3.11 -7.49
CA LYS A 42 -7.26 2.80 -8.90
C LYS A 42 -8.46 3.56 -9.46
N THR A 43 -9.55 3.62 -8.69
CA THR A 43 -10.76 4.35 -9.08
C THR A 43 -10.48 5.85 -9.21
N PHE A 44 -9.71 6.43 -8.29
CA PHE A 44 -9.29 7.84 -8.38
C PHE A 44 -8.35 8.10 -9.56
N LEU A 45 -7.39 7.21 -9.81
CA LEU A 45 -6.46 7.31 -10.93
C LEU A 45 -7.20 7.35 -12.27
N GLN A 46 -8.22 6.49 -12.44
CA GLN A 46 -9.08 6.51 -13.63
C GLN A 46 -9.88 7.83 -13.76
N LYS A 47 -10.37 8.40 -12.66
CA LYS A 47 -11.07 9.69 -12.68
C LYS A 47 -10.13 10.83 -13.09
N ILE A 48 -8.93 10.87 -12.55
CA ILE A 48 -7.91 11.87 -12.88
C ILE A 48 -7.49 11.74 -14.35
N LEU A 49 -7.29 10.51 -14.84
CA LEU A 49 -6.90 10.28 -16.24
C LEU A 49 -7.93 10.85 -17.23
N ARG A 50 -9.23 10.63 -16.97
CA ARG A 50 -10.31 11.21 -17.80
C ARG A 50 -10.29 12.74 -17.75
N LYS A 51 -10.08 13.33 -16.57
CA LYS A 51 -9.97 14.80 -16.42
C LYS A 51 -8.77 15.36 -17.17
N ILE A 52 -7.61 14.71 -17.09
CA ILE A 52 -6.40 15.12 -17.81
C ILE A 52 -6.65 15.16 -19.31
N LEU A 53 -7.31 14.14 -19.87
CA LEU A 53 -7.60 14.10 -21.30
C LEU A 53 -8.49 15.28 -21.72
N ALA A 54 -9.58 15.54 -20.98
CA ALA A 54 -10.48 16.65 -21.26
C ALA A 54 -9.80 18.03 -21.13
N VAL A 55 -9.00 18.24 -20.09
CA VAL A 55 -8.26 19.50 -19.88
C VAL A 55 -7.17 19.67 -20.94
N LYS A 56 -6.46 18.61 -21.30
CA LYS A 56 -5.41 18.66 -22.33
C LYS A 56 -5.97 19.06 -23.69
N GLU A 57 -7.14 18.54 -24.08
CA GLU A 57 -7.82 18.96 -25.31
C GLU A 57 -8.23 20.44 -25.26
N ARG A 58 -8.76 20.89 -24.12
CA ARG A 58 -9.13 22.31 -23.91
C ARG A 58 -7.93 23.23 -24.02
N VAL A 59 -6.83 22.91 -23.34
CA VAL A 59 -5.56 23.65 -23.42
C VAL A 59 -5.06 23.71 -24.85
N GLY A 60 -5.12 22.59 -25.60
CA GLY A 60 -4.72 22.56 -27.01
C GLY A 60 -5.52 23.54 -27.88
N ARG A 61 -6.85 23.57 -27.72
CA ARG A 61 -7.72 24.50 -28.46
C ARG A 61 -7.46 25.96 -28.08
N LEU A 62 -7.36 26.27 -26.79
CA LEU A 62 -7.08 27.64 -26.32
C LEU A 62 -5.69 28.11 -26.77
N THR A 63 -4.70 27.24 -26.77
CA THR A 63 -3.34 27.55 -27.24
C THR A 63 -3.34 27.87 -28.74
N GLN A 64 -4.10 27.11 -29.54
CA GLN A 64 -4.26 27.40 -30.97
C GLN A 64 -4.93 28.77 -31.19
N GLN A 65 -6.00 29.08 -30.45
CA GLN A 65 -6.67 30.38 -30.53
C GLN A 65 -5.75 31.53 -30.10
N ALA A 66 -5.00 31.34 -29.00
CA ALA A 66 -4.01 32.31 -28.54
C ALA A 66 -2.91 32.52 -29.57
N GLY A 67 -2.43 31.46 -30.24
CA GLY A 67 -1.46 31.55 -31.33
C GLY A 67 -1.96 32.40 -32.50
N VAL A 68 -3.21 32.22 -32.93
CA VAL A 68 -3.82 33.04 -33.99
C VAL A 68 -3.92 34.50 -33.58
N LEU A 69 -4.35 34.79 -32.34
CA LEU A 69 -4.41 36.16 -31.82
C LEU A 69 -3.02 36.79 -31.72
N HIS A 70 -2.01 36.01 -31.37
CA HIS A 70 -0.62 36.45 -31.36
C HIS A 70 -0.12 36.80 -32.75
N THR A 71 -0.39 35.97 -33.76
CA THR A 71 -0.05 36.29 -35.16
C THR A 71 -0.75 37.57 -35.63
N LYS A 72 -2.04 37.77 -35.29
CA LYS A 72 -2.74 39.02 -35.57
C LYS A 72 -2.03 40.21 -34.92
N ALA A 73 -1.66 40.09 -33.64
CA ALA A 73 -0.92 41.15 -32.95
C ALA A 73 0.40 41.48 -33.65
N ILE A 74 1.15 40.49 -34.15
CA ILE A 74 2.40 40.71 -34.90
C ILE A 74 2.14 41.45 -36.21
N VAL A 75 1.06 41.12 -36.93
CA VAL A 75 0.71 41.79 -38.19
C VAL A 75 0.36 43.26 -37.97
N PHE A 76 -0.40 43.59 -36.91
CA PHE A 76 -0.84 44.97 -36.65
C PHE A 76 0.18 45.82 -35.91
N ALA A 77 0.92 45.25 -34.95
CA ALA A 77 1.86 45.99 -34.09
C ALA A 77 3.33 45.84 -34.51
N GLY A 78 3.64 44.99 -35.50
CA GLY A 78 5.00 44.71 -35.93
C GLY A 78 5.76 43.79 -34.96
N LYS A 79 7.10 43.87 -34.96
CA LYS A 79 7.97 43.04 -34.11
C LYS A 79 8.05 43.61 -32.68
N PHE A 80 7.04 43.37 -31.86
CA PHE A 80 6.98 43.84 -30.47
C PHE A 80 7.61 42.86 -29.44
N ASN A 81 8.04 41.67 -29.85
CA ASN A 81 8.56 40.63 -28.95
C ASN A 81 9.78 41.09 -28.13
N ASN A 82 10.74 41.77 -28.76
CA ASN A 82 11.94 42.27 -28.07
C ASN A 82 11.57 43.32 -27.02
N GLN A 83 10.58 44.16 -27.33
CA GLN A 83 10.09 45.18 -26.41
C GLN A 83 9.44 44.53 -25.18
N VAL A 84 8.63 43.48 -25.36
CA VAL A 84 8.01 42.73 -24.24
C VAL A 84 9.08 42.12 -23.33
N ILE A 85 10.12 41.52 -23.90
CA ILE A 85 11.21 40.90 -23.14
C ILE A 85 11.95 41.95 -22.31
N GLN A 86 12.25 43.11 -22.90
CA GLN A 86 12.93 44.21 -22.18
C GLN A 86 12.04 44.87 -21.12
N SER A 87 10.72 44.94 -21.36
CA SER A 87 9.76 45.53 -20.43
C SER A 87 9.30 44.57 -19.32
N THR A 88 9.77 43.32 -19.32
CA THR A 88 9.37 42.33 -18.31
C THR A 88 10.01 42.69 -16.95
N PRO A 89 9.22 42.96 -15.89
CA PRO A 89 9.76 43.24 -14.57
C PRO A 89 10.52 42.02 -14.00
N ASN A 90 11.41 42.25 -13.03
CA ASN A 90 12.07 41.17 -12.28
C ASN A 90 11.10 40.30 -11.45
N GLU A 91 9.85 40.76 -11.25
CA GLU A 91 8.82 40.00 -10.57
C GLU A 91 7.78 39.40 -11.52
N ALA A 92 7.47 38.12 -11.30
CA ALA A 92 6.45 37.42 -12.06
C ALA A 92 5.04 37.91 -11.71
N ALA A 93 4.31 38.27 -12.75
CA ALA A 93 2.89 38.59 -12.73
C ALA A 93 2.01 37.43 -12.25
N PHE A 94 2.36 36.21 -12.66
CA PHE A 94 1.60 35.00 -12.40
C PHE A 94 2.41 34.12 -11.43
N LYS A 95 2.01 34.09 -10.16
CA LYS A 95 2.64 33.29 -9.11
C LYS A 95 1.77 32.05 -8.84
N VAL A 96 2.41 30.93 -8.49
CA VAL A 96 1.73 29.65 -8.19
C VAL A 96 2.16 29.20 -6.80
N THR A 97 1.22 28.82 -5.96
CA THR A 97 1.44 28.24 -4.64
C THR A 97 1.11 26.76 -4.66
N ALA A 98 1.92 25.96 -3.97
CA ALA A 98 1.65 24.56 -3.75
C ALA A 98 0.89 24.37 -2.43
N SER A 99 -0.24 23.68 -2.50
CA SER A 99 -1.04 23.23 -1.37
C SER A 99 -0.94 21.70 -1.25
N GLU A 100 -1.12 21.14 -0.06
CA GLU A 100 -1.13 19.70 0.16
C GLU A 100 -2.57 19.18 0.29
N GLY A 101 -2.93 18.22 -0.57
CA GLY A 101 -4.16 17.43 -0.46
C GLY A 101 -3.89 16.03 0.06
N ASN A 102 -4.91 15.36 0.60
CA ASN A 102 -4.82 13.96 1.03
C ASN A 102 -5.91 13.12 0.36
N ILE A 103 -5.52 12.08 -0.39
CA ILE A 103 -6.43 11.12 -1.00
C ILE A 103 -6.03 9.71 -0.58
N ALA A 104 -6.93 9.00 0.10
CA ALA A 104 -6.72 7.61 0.56
C ALA A 104 -5.42 7.41 1.37
N GLY A 105 -4.97 8.43 2.11
CA GLY A 105 -3.74 8.41 2.90
C GLY A 105 -2.47 8.59 2.06
N VAL A 106 -2.57 9.18 0.87
CA VAL A 106 -1.45 9.63 0.03
C VAL A 106 -1.51 11.16 -0.03
N ARG A 107 -0.41 11.81 0.36
CA ARG A 107 -0.26 13.27 0.23
C ARG A 107 0.02 13.61 -1.23
N ILE A 108 -0.79 14.49 -1.79
CA ILE A 108 -0.68 14.94 -3.17
C ILE A 108 -0.47 16.46 -3.20
N PRO A 109 0.47 16.97 -4.00
CA PRO A 109 0.58 18.40 -4.21
C PRO A 109 -0.55 18.88 -5.14
N ILE A 110 -1.17 20.00 -4.78
CA ILE A 110 -2.16 20.70 -5.57
C ILE A 110 -1.59 22.08 -5.85
N PHE A 111 -1.48 22.45 -7.11
CA PHE A 111 -1.07 23.81 -7.47
C PHE A 111 -2.30 24.71 -7.57
N GLU A 112 -2.23 25.85 -6.88
CA GLU A 112 -3.22 26.91 -6.94
C GLU A 112 -2.54 28.20 -7.36
N ARG A 113 -3.30 29.09 -8.02
CA ARG A 113 -2.77 30.40 -8.39
C ARG A 113 -2.60 31.25 -7.13
N ALA A 114 -1.40 31.79 -6.96
CA ALA A 114 -1.10 32.75 -5.91
C ALA A 114 -1.28 34.17 -6.46
N GLY A 115 -2.28 34.89 -5.97
CA GLY A 115 -2.50 36.31 -6.27
C GLY A 115 -3.90 36.64 -6.80
N GLY A 116 -4.34 37.87 -6.54
CA GLY A 116 -5.63 38.40 -7.01
C GLY A 116 -5.75 38.44 -8.53
N ASP A 117 -6.97 38.48 -9.04
CA ASP A 117 -7.25 38.47 -10.49
C ASP A 117 -6.67 39.69 -11.23
N ASN A 118 -6.37 40.78 -10.51
CA ASN A 118 -5.81 42.01 -11.05
C ASN A 118 -4.28 41.97 -11.00
N VAL A 119 -3.69 41.38 -12.04
CA VAL A 119 -2.29 41.66 -12.33
C VAL A 119 -2.24 42.74 -13.39
N ASP A 120 -2.26 43.99 -12.90
CA ASP A 120 -1.99 45.14 -13.73
C ASP A 120 -0.47 45.20 -13.98
N VAL A 121 0.02 44.27 -14.80
CA VAL A 121 1.40 44.34 -15.32
C VAL A 121 1.43 45.56 -16.22
N GLY A 122 1.99 46.62 -15.65
CA GLY A 122 2.16 47.91 -16.28
C GLY A 122 2.87 47.81 -17.63
N GLN A 123 2.66 48.88 -18.39
CA GLN A 123 3.10 49.14 -19.76
C GLN A 123 2.31 48.41 -20.85
N ILE A 124 1.45 49.22 -21.49
CA ILE A 124 0.82 48.91 -22.76
C ILE A 124 1.95 48.79 -23.80
N VAL A 125 2.20 47.57 -24.27
CA VAL A 125 3.10 47.36 -25.41
C VAL A 125 2.32 47.68 -26.68
N GLY A 126 2.67 48.80 -27.31
CA GLY A 126 2.07 49.31 -28.55
C GLY A 126 1.14 50.50 -28.32
N LEU A 127 1.24 51.53 -29.17
CA LEU A 127 0.28 52.64 -29.21
C LEU A 127 -0.86 52.35 -30.21
N SER A 128 -2.04 52.90 -29.95
CA SER A 128 -3.21 52.84 -30.85
C SER A 128 -3.73 51.40 -31.10
N SER A 129 -4.22 51.10 -32.31
CA SER A 129 -4.90 49.85 -32.66
C SER A 129 -4.04 48.58 -32.42
N GLY A 130 -2.70 48.68 -32.55
CA GLY A 130 -1.79 47.57 -32.26
C GLY A 130 -1.79 47.14 -30.79
N GLY A 131 -1.86 48.09 -29.86
CA GLY A 131 -1.90 47.81 -28.42
C GLY A 131 -3.17 47.05 -28.00
N GLN A 132 -4.29 47.29 -28.67
CA GLN A 132 -5.54 46.52 -28.41
C GLN A 132 -5.40 45.05 -28.80
N GLN A 133 -4.74 44.75 -29.93
CA GLN A 133 -4.51 43.37 -30.39
C GLN A 133 -3.51 42.65 -29.47
N VAL A 134 -2.47 43.34 -29.02
CA VAL A 134 -1.51 42.79 -28.03
C VAL A 134 -2.20 42.50 -26.70
N ALA A 135 -3.08 43.38 -26.23
CA ALA A 135 -3.86 43.15 -25.02
C ALA A 135 -4.82 41.95 -25.14
N GLN A 136 -5.45 41.75 -26.31
CA GLN A 136 -6.28 40.57 -26.57
C GLN A 136 -5.46 39.27 -26.57
N ALA A 137 -4.30 39.27 -27.22
CA ALA A 137 -3.38 38.13 -27.20
C ALA A 137 -2.91 37.83 -25.76
N ARG A 138 -2.58 38.86 -24.97
CA ARG A 138 -2.23 38.72 -23.54
C ARG A 138 -3.35 38.04 -22.77
N LYS A 139 -4.61 38.49 -22.88
CA LYS A 139 -5.76 37.88 -22.21
C LYS A 139 -5.92 36.40 -22.58
N ALA A 140 -5.74 36.06 -23.86
CA ALA A 140 -5.81 34.67 -24.33
C ALA A 140 -4.70 33.81 -23.71
N TYR A 141 -3.45 34.28 -23.66
CA TYR A 141 -2.36 33.56 -23.00
C TYR A 141 -2.56 33.43 -21.48
N PHE A 142 -3.14 34.43 -20.81
CA PHE A 142 -3.49 34.30 -19.40
C PHE A 142 -4.54 33.21 -19.15
N ALA A 143 -5.52 33.06 -20.04
CA ALA A 143 -6.48 31.96 -19.97
C ALA A 143 -5.79 30.59 -20.18
N VAL A 144 -4.87 30.49 -21.14
CA VAL A 144 -4.07 29.27 -21.36
C VAL A 144 -3.23 28.92 -20.13
N LEU A 145 -2.58 29.91 -19.49
CA LEU A 145 -1.76 29.69 -18.29
C LEU A 145 -2.59 29.15 -17.12
N LYS A 146 -3.83 29.66 -16.93
CA LYS A 146 -4.75 29.13 -15.90
C LYS A 146 -5.01 27.64 -16.11
N ASP A 147 -5.44 27.24 -17.31
CA ASP A 147 -5.71 25.82 -17.61
C ASP A 147 -4.43 24.95 -17.59
N LEU A 148 -3.27 25.53 -17.87
CA LEU A 148 -1.98 24.83 -17.83
C LEU A 148 -1.54 24.52 -16.40
N VAL A 149 -1.78 25.43 -15.44
CA VAL A 149 -1.56 25.15 -14.00
C VAL A 149 -2.46 24.01 -13.53
N ASP A 150 -3.74 24.04 -13.91
CA ASP A 150 -4.67 22.95 -13.56
C ASP A 150 -4.22 21.61 -14.14
N LEU A 151 -3.76 21.61 -15.40
CA LEU A 151 -3.21 20.43 -16.05
C LEU A 151 -1.94 19.92 -15.35
N ALA A 152 -1.04 20.84 -14.96
CA ALA A 152 0.18 20.50 -14.23
C ALA A 152 -0.14 19.89 -12.86
N SER A 153 -1.12 20.45 -12.15
CA SER A 153 -1.63 19.92 -10.88
C SER A 153 -2.14 18.49 -11.04
N LEU A 154 -3.02 18.25 -12.01
CA LEU A 154 -3.54 16.90 -12.30
C LEU A 154 -2.44 15.92 -12.71
N LYS A 155 -1.46 16.36 -13.51
CA LYS A 155 -0.35 15.51 -13.96
C LYS A 155 0.56 15.11 -12.79
N THR A 156 0.90 16.04 -11.91
CA THR A 156 1.74 15.73 -10.73
C THR A 156 1.00 14.81 -9.77
N GLN A 157 -0.30 15.05 -9.54
CA GLN A 157 -1.15 14.14 -8.76
C GLN A 157 -1.17 12.73 -9.34
N LEU A 158 -1.26 12.58 -10.67
CA LEU A 158 -1.25 11.28 -11.33
C LEU A 158 0.05 10.52 -11.06
N VAL A 159 1.21 11.17 -11.19
CA VAL A 159 2.52 10.52 -10.98
C VAL A 159 2.66 10.04 -9.54
N VAL A 160 2.37 10.90 -8.56
CA VAL A 160 2.46 10.56 -7.13
C VAL A 160 1.51 9.42 -6.78
N LEU A 161 0.28 9.45 -7.30
CA LEU A 161 -0.73 8.45 -7.03
C LEU A 161 -0.42 7.10 -7.70
N ASP A 162 0.15 7.11 -8.91
CA ASP A 162 0.57 5.91 -9.63
C ASP A 162 1.72 5.20 -8.91
N ASP A 163 2.70 5.93 -8.39
CA ASP A 163 3.78 5.34 -7.60
C ASP A 163 3.26 4.75 -6.28
N ALA A 164 2.36 5.45 -5.60
CA ALA A 164 1.69 4.91 -4.41
C ALA A 164 0.86 3.64 -4.72
N PHE A 165 0.20 3.61 -5.88
CA PHE A 165 -0.53 2.43 -6.37
C PHE A 165 0.40 1.24 -6.61
N LYS A 166 1.52 1.44 -7.34
CA LYS A 166 2.51 0.38 -7.61
C LYS A 166 3.09 -0.19 -6.32
N VAL A 167 3.45 0.66 -5.36
CA VAL A 167 3.96 0.23 -4.05
C VAL A 167 2.91 -0.58 -3.29
N THR A 168 1.66 -0.12 -3.29
CA THR A 168 0.56 -0.83 -2.60
C THR A 168 0.30 -2.18 -3.26
N ASN A 169 0.23 -2.23 -4.59
CA ASN A 169 -0.03 -3.47 -5.33
C ASN A 169 1.11 -4.48 -5.18
N ARG A 170 2.37 -4.02 -5.18
CA ARG A 170 3.53 -4.86 -4.86
C ARG A 170 3.43 -5.46 -3.46
N ARG A 171 2.97 -4.69 -2.46
CA ARG A 171 2.77 -5.20 -1.10
C ARG A 171 1.64 -6.22 -1.01
N VAL A 172 0.54 -6.00 -1.72
CA VAL A 172 -0.56 -6.97 -1.83
C VAL A 172 -0.06 -8.29 -2.42
N ASN A 173 0.68 -8.23 -3.53
CA ASN A 173 1.25 -9.43 -4.17
C ASN A 173 2.29 -10.14 -3.31
N ALA A 174 3.13 -9.39 -2.59
CA ALA A 174 4.08 -9.96 -1.65
C ALA A 174 3.37 -10.69 -0.50
N LEU A 175 2.26 -10.14 0.00
CA LEU A 175 1.45 -10.79 1.03
C LEU A 175 0.83 -12.09 0.51
N ASP A 176 0.25 -12.07 -0.69
CA ASP A 176 -0.47 -13.21 -1.28
C ASP A 176 0.45 -14.36 -1.67
N TYR A 177 1.52 -14.08 -2.43
CA TYR A 177 2.36 -15.12 -3.03
C TYR A 177 3.58 -15.50 -2.20
N VAL A 178 4.02 -14.64 -1.27
CA VAL A 178 5.26 -14.89 -0.49
C VAL A 178 4.97 -15.07 0.99
N VAL A 179 4.26 -14.14 1.63
CA VAL A 179 4.14 -14.15 3.10
C VAL A 179 3.10 -15.15 3.59
N LEU A 180 1.88 -15.15 3.04
CA LEU A 180 0.83 -16.09 3.45
C LEU A 180 1.27 -17.55 3.28
N PRO A 181 1.81 -17.96 2.10
CA PRO A 181 2.23 -19.34 1.88
C PRO A 181 3.36 -19.76 2.82
N ARG A 182 4.32 -18.85 3.11
CA ARG A 182 5.40 -19.13 4.07
C ARG A 182 4.88 -19.32 5.49
N ILE A 183 3.90 -18.51 5.93
CA ILE A 183 3.30 -18.67 7.25
C ILE A 183 2.50 -19.98 7.31
N HIS A 184 1.71 -20.31 6.29
CA HIS A 184 0.95 -21.57 6.26
C HIS A 184 1.86 -22.82 6.27
N ASN A 185 2.93 -22.81 5.49
CA ASN A 185 3.93 -23.90 5.51
C ASN A 185 4.60 -24.03 6.89
N THR A 186 4.88 -22.89 7.55
CA THR A 186 5.46 -22.90 8.91
C THR A 186 4.47 -23.42 9.94
N ILE A 187 3.18 -23.05 9.85
CA ILE A 187 2.13 -23.57 10.73
C ILE A 187 2.01 -25.08 10.56
N LYS A 188 1.97 -25.57 9.31
CA LYS A 188 1.92 -27.00 9.02
C LYS A 188 3.11 -27.75 9.63
N TYR A 189 4.33 -27.24 9.42
CA TYR A 189 5.54 -27.82 10.01
C TYR A 189 5.47 -27.92 11.54
N ILE A 190 5.05 -26.84 12.22
CA ILE A 190 4.94 -26.85 13.69
C ILE A 190 3.85 -27.84 14.15
N GLN A 191 2.75 -27.97 13.41
CA GLN A 191 1.70 -28.94 13.72
C GLN A 191 2.23 -30.37 13.58
N ASP A 192 2.88 -30.69 12.45
CA ASP A 192 3.43 -32.02 12.19
C ASP A 192 4.45 -32.43 13.28
N GLU A 193 5.33 -31.50 13.71
CA GLU A 193 6.29 -31.74 14.80
C GLU A 193 5.64 -31.91 16.18
N LEU A 194 4.61 -31.12 16.50
CA LEU A 194 3.90 -31.27 17.77
C LEU A 194 3.12 -32.58 17.84
N ASP A 195 2.48 -32.99 16.74
CA ASP A 195 1.75 -34.24 16.65
C ASP A 195 2.69 -35.45 16.79
N GLU A 196 3.93 -35.36 16.27
CA GLU A 196 4.94 -36.40 16.45
C GLU A 196 5.45 -36.48 17.89
N LEU A 197 5.71 -35.33 18.54
CA LEU A 197 6.06 -35.29 19.96
C LEU A 197 4.95 -35.88 20.85
N GLU A 198 3.69 -35.54 20.57
CA GLU A 198 2.54 -36.10 21.30
C GLU A 198 2.41 -37.63 21.07
N ARG A 199 2.72 -38.12 19.86
CA ARG A 199 2.74 -39.56 19.53
C ARG A 199 3.86 -40.30 20.29
N GLU A 200 5.05 -39.71 20.40
CA GLU A 200 6.15 -40.29 21.17
C GLU A 200 5.86 -40.33 22.67
N GLU A 201 5.31 -39.25 23.22
CA GLU A 201 4.91 -39.19 24.63
C GLU A 201 3.80 -40.20 24.95
N PHE A 202 2.80 -40.32 24.08
CA PHE A 202 1.74 -41.32 24.22
C PHE A 202 2.30 -42.75 24.22
N SER A 203 3.24 -43.03 23.31
CA SER A 203 3.90 -44.34 23.24
C SER A 203 4.74 -44.65 24.48
N ARG A 204 5.41 -43.63 25.04
CA ARG A 204 6.16 -43.77 26.31
C ARG A 204 5.23 -44.05 27.49
N LEU A 205 4.14 -43.29 27.62
CA LEU A 205 3.15 -43.47 28.69
C LEU A 205 2.48 -44.85 28.62
N LYS A 206 2.18 -45.34 27.42
CA LYS A 206 1.63 -46.68 27.22
C LYS A 206 2.58 -47.77 27.77
N LYS A 207 3.86 -47.72 27.41
CA LYS A 207 4.86 -48.68 27.91
C LYS A 207 5.00 -48.64 29.44
N VAL A 208 4.98 -47.43 30.03
CA VAL A 208 5.05 -47.29 31.51
C VAL A 208 3.82 -47.90 32.18
N LYS A 209 2.63 -47.70 31.59
CA LYS A 209 1.41 -48.32 32.08
C LYS A 209 1.46 -49.84 31.98
N ASP A 210 1.90 -50.39 30.84
CA ASP A 210 2.03 -51.83 30.64
C ASP A 210 2.98 -52.45 31.70
N VAL A 211 4.15 -51.83 31.95
CA VAL A 211 5.09 -52.27 33.00
C VAL A 211 4.50 -52.16 34.41
N LEU A 212 3.70 -51.13 34.69
CA LEU A 212 3.06 -50.97 35.99
C LEU A 212 1.98 -52.03 36.22
N GLU A 213 1.20 -52.37 35.19
CA GLU A 213 0.20 -53.44 35.24
C GLU A 213 0.85 -54.81 35.42
N GLU A 214 1.97 -55.08 34.73
CA GLU A 214 2.76 -56.31 34.93
C GLU A 214 3.27 -56.42 36.38
N LYS A 215 3.86 -55.35 36.93
CA LYS A 215 4.32 -55.32 38.32
C LYS A 215 3.18 -55.45 39.33
N ALA A 216 2.02 -54.86 39.06
CA ALA A 216 0.83 -55.02 39.90
C ALA A 216 0.34 -56.47 39.88
N ALA A 217 0.30 -57.11 38.71
CA ALA A 217 -0.07 -58.52 38.58
C ALA A 217 0.94 -59.46 39.26
N GLU A 218 2.23 -59.16 39.22
CA GLU A 218 3.27 -59.89 39.97
C GLU A 218 3.11 -59.71 41.48
N ASN A 219 2.85 -58.49 41.95
CA ASN A 219 2.60 -58.22 43.37
C ASN A 219 1.33 -58.92 43.88
N ASP A 220 0.24 -58.93 43.11
CA ASP A 220 -0.99 -59.64 43.47
C ASP A 220 -0.79 -61.16 43.53
N LYS A 221 0.05 -61.72 42.65
CA LYS A 221 0.44 -63.13 42.72
C LYS A 221 1.26 -63.40 43.99
N ASN A 222 2.21 -62.52 44.32
CA ASN A 222 3.03 -62.65 45.53
C ASN A 222 2.20 -62.52 46.82
N LEU A 223 1.23 -61.60 46.88
CA LEU A 223 0.32 -61.49 48.03
C LEU A 223 -0.57 -62.74 48.19
N LYS A 224 -1.11 -63.29 47.09
CA LYS A 224 -1.90 -64.53 47.14
C LYS A 224 -1.08 -65.73 47.59
N SER A 225 0.20 -65.81 47.23
CA SER A 225 1.09 -66.85 47.76
C SER A 225 1.43 -66.67 49.24
N GLN A 226 1.42 -65.45 49.77
CA GLN A 226 1.62 -65.19 51.20
C GLN A 226 0.37 -65.45 52.05
N MET A 227 -0.85 -65.20 51.52
CA MET A 227 -2.10 -65.47 52.24
C MET A 227 -2.56 -66.94 52.20
N GLY A 228 -1.99 -67.77 51.32
CA GLY A 228 -2.23 -69.23 51.30
C GLY A 228 -1.45 -70.03 52.34
N GLY A 229 -0.64 -69.38 53.17
CA GLY A 229 0.27 -70.01 54.14
C GLY A 229 -0.24 -70.19 55.57
N ASP A 230 -1.39 -69.61 55.95
CA ASP A 230 -1.94 -69.73 57.31
C ASP A 230 -3.22 -70.57 57.31
N GLN A 231 -3.07 -71.90 57.46
CA GLN A 231 -4.11 -72.76 58.04
C GLN A 231 -3.80 -72.96 59.54
N PRO A 232 -4.75 -72.69 60.45
CA PRO A 232 -4.50 -72.81 61.88
C PRO A 232 -4.41 -74.28 62.27
N SER A 233 -3.27 -74.67 62.85
CA SER A 233 -3.12 -75.91 63.61
C SER A 233 -3.96 -75.83 64.90
N ALA A 234 -5.25 -76.08 64.78
CA ALA A 234 -6.15 -76.32 65.90
C ALA A 234 -6.85 -77.66 65.68
N ALA A 235 -6.29 -78.72 66.29
CA ALA A 235 -7.00 -79.80 66.98
C ALA A 235 -6.14 -81.08 67.01
N GLN A 236 -5.65 -81.42 68.19
CA GLN A 236 -5.91 -82.74 68.81
C GLN A 236 -5.47 -82.67 70.29
N GLN A 237 -6.45 -82.79 71.19
CA GLN A 237 -6.27 -83.04 72.62
C GLN A 237 -6.45 -84.53 72.89
N LYS A 238 -5.72 -85.00 73.93
CA LYS A 238 -5.80 -86.27 74.67
C LYS A 238 -5.11 -87.48 74.06
#